data_AF-H3AA22-F1
#
_entry.id   AF-H3AA22-F1
#
_cell.length_a   1.000
_cell.length_b   1.000
_cell.length_c   1.000
_cell.angle_alpha   90.00
_cell.angle_beta   90.00
_cell.angle_gamma   90.00
#
_symmetry.space_group_name_H-M   'P 1'
#
loop_
_entity.id
_entity.type
_entity.pdbx_description
1 polymer ?
#
loop_
_entity_poly.entity_id
_entity_poly.type
_entity_poly.pdbx_seq_one_letter_code
_entity_poly.pdbx_strand_id
1 'polypeptide(L)'
;LSICLYQLNVEGLSRAKSDVIAILLKDHNIDILALQETHVAEADSPRLKLVLDTFPHSQHRPVIIHIGLEVPIITSAPIQRWNLRRADWPAFTAAIKETIGHLSVTSENFECFIKLLKKIAKKNIPRGYRSSFTLGWSPESETLLREYETLGDPDVATAFLESLDSARRLWWTEAMENMDFTHSSQKAWNLLQCLGGAAPAQHQTPSVIANSIAGQVLSNSKTIASHSTKREVKTALWVSLTQCAPFSSLSEPFSRAEINTALSATRGGKAAGVDGILPDFLKNLGQRGRD
;
A
#
# COMPACT_ATOMS: atom_id res chain seq x y z
N LEU A 1 -11.10 -40.63 25.06
CA LEU A 1 -10.49 -39.31 24.84
C LEU A 1 -10.27 -38.68 26.20
N SER A 2 -9.01 -38.59 26.64
CA SER A 2 -8.65 -37.88 27.86
C SER A 2 -8.33 -36.45 27.45
N ILE A 3 -9.06 -35.47 27.97
CA ILE A 3 -8.82 -34.04 27.69
C ILE A 3 -7.92 -33.50 28.80
N CYS A 4 -6.76 -32.96 28.43
CA CYS A 4 -5.82 -32.33 29.33
C CYS A 4 -6.10 -30.83 29.43
N LEU A 5 -6.50 -30.37 30.63
CA LEU A 5 -6.77 -28.97 30.92
C LEU A 5 -5.68 -28.41 31.83
N TYR A 6 -5.13 -27.26 31.43
CA TYR A 6 -4.12 -26.54 32.18
C TYR A 6 -4.58 -25.12 32.49
N GLN A 7 -4.46 -24.68 33.75
CA GLN A 7 -4.79 -23.32 34.17
C GLN A 7 -3.52 -22.62 34.66
N LEU A 8 -3.27 -21.42 34.14
CA LEU A 8 -2.07 -20.65 34.43
C LEU A 8 -2.40 -19.17 34.64
N ASN A 9 -1.95 -18.61 35.76
CA ASN A 9 -1.90 -17.17 35.96
C ASN A 9 -0.59 -16.62 35.39
N VAL A 10 -0.64 -15.68 34.44
CA VAL A 10 0.54 -15.26 33.64
C VAL A 10 1.07 -13.89 34.04
N GLU A 11 0.29 -13.08 34.77
CA GLU A 11 0.65 -11.72 35.21
C GLU A 11 1.25 -10.89 34.05
N GLY A 12 0.46 -10.69 32.99
CA GLY A 12 0.84 -10.00 31.76
C GLY A 12 1.40 -10.94 30.70
N LEU A 13 0.80 -10.92 29.51
CA LEU A 13 1.06 -11.85 28.41
C LEU A 13 1.79 -11.13 27.27
N SER A 14 3.12 -11.13 27.33
CA SER A 14 4.00 -10.65 26.26
C SER A 14 4.18 -11.68 25.15
N ARG A 15 4.72 -11.25 24.00
CA ARG A 15 5.05 -12.15 22.88
C ARG A 15 5.98 -13.29 23.30
N ALA A 16 7.06 -12.99 24.02
CA ALA A 16 8.01 -13.99 24.48
C ALA A 16 7.37 -15.03 25.42
N LYS A 17 6.49 -14.60 26.34
CA LYS A 17 5.72 -15.52 27.20
C LYS A 17 4.77 -16.39 26.37
N SER A 18 4.15 -15.84 25.32
CA SER A 18 3.27 -16.59 24.42
C SER A 18 4.01 -17.70 23.68
N ASP A 19 5.23 -17.45 23.21
CA ASP A 19 6.03 -18.44 22.48
C ASP A 19 6.43 -19.61 23.40
N VAL A 20 6.84 -19.33 24.64
CA VAL A 20 7.16 -20.36 25.64
C VAL A 20 5.93 -21.17 26.03
N ILE A 21 4.77 -20.53 26.20
CA ILE A 21 3.51 -21.21 26.48
C ILE A 21 3.14 -22.15 25.32
N ALA A 22 3.33 -21.73 24.06
CA ALA A 22 3.05 -22.58 22.90
C ALA A 22 3.92 -23.84 22.87
N ILE A 23 5.20 -23.73 23.24
CA ILE A 23 6.11 -24.88 23.37
C ILE A 23 5.60 -25.82 24.48
N LEU A 24 5.27 -25.28 25.66
CA LEU A 24 4.75 -26.08 26.78
C LEU A 24 3.45 -26.81 26.44
N LEU A 25 2.54 -26.18 25.71
CA LEU A 25 1.30 -26.82 25.26
C LEU A 25 1.56 -28.01 24.35
N LYS A 26 2.55 -27.90 23.46
CA LYS A 26 2.94 -28.96 22.54
C LYS A 26 3.65 -30.10 23.28
N ASP A 27 4.61 -29.78 24.14
CA ASP A 27 5.43 -30.78 24.84
C ASP A 27 4.60 -31.62 25.83
N HIS A 28 3.60 -31.00 26.46
CA HIS A 28 2.74 -31.65 27.45
C HIS A 28 1.40 -32.14 26.87
N ASN A 29 1.19 -32.00 25.56
CA ASN A 29 -0.04 -32.39 24.85
C ASN A 29 -1.31 -31.87 25.56
N ILE A 30 -1.31 -30.56 25.88
CA ILE A 30 -2.40 -29.89 26.59
C ILE A 30 -3.47 -29.47 25.58
N ASP A 31 -4.71 -29.89 25.78
CA ASP A 31 -5.83 -29.61 24.90
C ASP A 31 -6.50 -28.25 25.18
N ILE A 32 -6.59 -27.87 26.46
CA ILE A 32 -7.28 -26.65 26.90
C ILE A 32 -6.38 -25.86 27.87
N LEU A 33 -6.10 -24.61 27.53
CA LEU A 33 -5.36 -23.68 28.38
C LEU A 33 -6.26 -22.54 28.88
N ALA A 34 -6.39 -22.40 30.19
CA ALA A 34 -7.06 -21.28 30.85
C ALA A 34 -6.03 -20.28 31.38
N LEU A 35 -5.99 -19.07 30.82
CA LEU A 35 -5.07 -18.01 31.23
C LEU A 35 -5.76 -16.96 32.11
N GLN A 36 -5.08 -16.55 33.18
CA GLN A 36 -5.51 -15.47 34.08
C GLN A 36 -4.49 -14.31 34.08
N GLU A 37 -4.98 -13.13 34.47
CA GLU A 37 -4.24 -11.86 34.60
C GLU A 37 -3.35 -11.52 33.39
N THR A 38 -3.88 -11.67 32.17
CA THR A 38 -3.07 -11.57 30.94
C THR A 38 -2.57 -10.16 30.60
N HIS A 39 -3.01 -9.10 31.29
CA HIS A 39 -2.65 -7.67 31.08
C HIS A 39 -1.90 -7.39 29.75
N VAL A 40 -2.64 -7.21 28.65
CA VAL A 40 -2.08 -6.99 27.30
C VAL A 40 -2.34 -5.54 26.91
N ALA A 41 -1.28 -4.78 26.58
CA ALA A 41 -1.45 -3.48 25.93
C ALA A 41 -1.93 -3.69 24.48
N GLU A 42 -2.91 -2.92 24.00
CA GLU A 42 -3.53 -3.10 22.66
C GLU A 42 -2.50 -3.18 21.51
N ALA A 43 -1.35 -2.51 21.64
CA ALA A 43 -0.27 -2.50 20.66
C ALA A 43 0.55 -3.81 20.59
N ASP A 44 0.54 -4.61 21.66
CA ASP A 44 1.36 -5.82 21.82
C ASP A 44 0.55 -7.12 21.73
N SER A 45 -0.72 -7.03 21.34
CA SER A 45 -1.58 -8.20 21.24
C SER A 45 -1.05 -9.16 20.16
N PRO A 46 -0.76 -10.44 20.49
CA PRO A 46 -0.27 -11.40 19.52
C PRO A 46 -1.28 -11.55 18.38
N ARG A 47 -0.83 -11.34 17.14
CA ARG A 47 -1.64 -11.48 15.91
C ARG A 47 -2.27 -12.88 15.70
N LEU A 48 -1.92 -13.85 16.54
CA LEU A 48 -2.31 -15.26 16.44
C LEU A 48 -3.55 -15.63 17.28
N LYS A 49 -4.31 -14.63 17.75
CA LYS A 49 -5.45 -14.83 18.66
C LYS A 49 -6.76 -14.42 18.00
N LEU A 50 -7.69 -15.37 17.87
CA LEU A 50 -9.10 -15.08 17.67
C LEU A 50 -9.78 -15.07 19.04
N VAL A 51 -10.11 -13.88 19.53
CA VAL A 51 -10.91 -13.73 20.76
C VAL A 51 -12.37 -13.99 20.40
N LEU A 52 -12.95 -15.05 20.96
CA LEU A 52 -14.36 -15.37 20.77
C LEU A 52 -15.24 -14.44 21.63
N ASP A 53 -16.53 -14.41 21.30
CA ASP A 53 -17.53 -13.66 22.05
C ASP A 53 -17.61 -14.10 23.51
N THR A 54 -18.18 -13.22 24.34
CA THR A 54 -18.36 -13.47 25.78
C THR A 54 -19.13 -14.75 26.00
N PHE A 55 -18.54 -15.67 26.79
CA PHE A 55 -19.21 -16.90 27.16
C PHE A 55 -20.42 -16.57 28.07
N PRO A 56 -21.61 -17.16 27.84
CA PRO A 56 -22.79 -16.86 28.65
C PRO A 56 -22.50 -17.03 30.15
N HIS A 57 -22.82 -16.02 30.94
CA HIS A 57 -22.61 -15.98 32.40
C HIS A 57 -21.14 -15.96 32.89
N SER A 58 -20.18 -15.64 32.03
CA SER A 58 -18.76 -15.49 32.42
C SER A 58 -18.18 -14.16 31.93
N GLN A 59 -17.33 -13.53 32.74
CA GLN A 59 -16.52 -12.38 32.33
C GLN A 59 -15.28 -12.78 31.52
N HIS A 60 -15.00 -14.09 31.45
CA HIS A 60 -13.87 -14.61 30.67
C HIS A 60 -14.23 -14.71 29.19
N ARG A 61 -13.31 -14.27 28.32
CA ARG A 61 -13.42 -14.42 26.87
C ARG A 61 -12.58 -15.62 26.43
N PRO A 62 -13.18 -16.64 25.77
CA PRO A 62 -12.40 -17.71 25.18
C PRO A 62 -11.48 -17.14 24.09
N VAL A 63 -10.26 -17.65 24.02
CA VAL A 63 -9.29 -17.24 22.98
C VAL A 63 -8.84 -18.49 22.25
N ILE A 64 -9.03 -18.52 20.94
CA ILE A 64 -8.42 -19.52 20.07
C ILE A 64 -7.03 -19.02 19.71
N ILE A 65 -6.03 -19.84 20.03
CA ILE A 65 -4.64 -19.62 19.64
C ILE A 65 -4.33 -20.60 18.52
N HIS A 66 -4.05 -20.08 17.32
CA HIS A 66 -3.55 -20.93 16.25
C HIS A 66 -2.06 -21.22 16.50
N ILE A 67 -1.76 -22.45 16.89
CA ILE A 67 -0.38 -22.93 17.08
C ILE A 67 0.07 -23.58 15.77
N GLY A 68 0.83 -22.83 14.97
CA GLY A 68 1.32 -23.30 13.67
C GLY A 68 1.91 -22.18 12.83
N LEU A 69 2.71 -22.54 11.83
CA LEU A 69 3.29 -21.59 10.88
C LEU A 69 2.25 -21.26 9.80
N GLU A 70 1.46 -20.22 10.01
CA GLU A 70 0.56 -19.71 8.98
C GLU A 70 1.42 -19.02 7.92
N VAL A 71 1.68 -19.70 6.80
CA VAL A 71 2.35 -19.07 5.65
C VAL A 71 1.37 -18.05 5.08
N PRO A 72 1.62 -16.74 5.21
CA PRO A 72 0.69 -15.75 4.69
C PRO A 72 0.73 -15.85 3.17
N ILE A 73 -0.35 -16.37 2.57
CA ILE A 73 -0.54 -16.28 1.14
C ILE A 73 -0.83 -14.81 0.86
N ILE A 74 0.15 -14.09 0.31
CA ILE A 74 -0.04 -12.69 -0.10
C ILE A 74 -0.89 -12.71 -1.37
N THR A 75 -2.20 -12.83 -1.20
CA THR A 75 -3.16 -12.67 -2.29
C THR A 75 -3.31 -11.19 -2.55
N SER A 76 -2.55 -10.64 -3.50
CA SER A 76 -2.92 -9.34 -4.06
C SER A 76 -4.21 -9.53 -4.85
N ALA A 77 -5.21 -8.68 -4.65
CA ALA A 77 -6.40 -8.65 -5.49
C ALA A 77 -5.97 -8.70 -6.97
N PRO A 78 -6.62 -9.51 -7.83
CA PRO A 78 -6.27 -9.63 -9.24
C PRO A 78 -6.61 -8.31 -9.93
N ILE A 79 -5.68 -7.36 -9.88
CA ILE A 79 -5.73 -6.10 -10.60
C ILE A 79 -4.86 -6.27 -11.84
N GLN A 80 -5.48 -6.21 -13.01
CA GLN A 80 -4.77 -6.22 -14.29
C GLN A 80 -3.93 -4.95 -14.42
N ARG A 81 -2.60 -5.10 -14.44
CA ARG A 81 -1.65 -4.01 -14.58
C ARG A 81 -1.11 -3.94 -16.01
N TRP A 82 -0.78 -2.74 -16.44
CA TRP A 82 -0.12 -2.50 -17.72
C TRP A 82 1.33 -2.97 -17.67
N ASN A 83 1.74 -3.84 -18.59
CA ASN A 83 3.13 -4.23 -18.72
C ASN A 83 3.85 -3.27 -19.67
N LEU A 84 4.29 -2.13 -19.12
CA LEU A 84 4.96 -1.06 -19.88
C LEU A 84 6.31 -1.49 -20.49
N ARG A 85 6.93 -2.54 -19.96
CA ARG A 85 8.19 -3.09 -20.51
C ARG A 85 7.97 -3.86 -21.82
N ARG A 86 6.77 -4.39 -22.03
CA ARG A 86 6.38 -5.14 -23.24
C ARG A 86 5.46 -4.33 -24.16
N ALA A 87 5.36 -3.02 -23.95
CA ALA A 87 4.52 -2.14 -24.73
C ALA A 87 5.10 -1.92 -26.13
N ASP A 88 4.26 -2.03 -27.16
CA ASP A 88 4.59 -1.60 -28.52
C ASP A 88 4.30 -0.10 -28.67
N TRP A 89 5.24 0.72 -28.19
CA TRP A 89 5.14 2.18 -28.25
C TRP A 89 5.10 2.75 -29.68
N PRO A 90 5.85 2.21 -30.66
CA PRO A 90 5.72 2.62 -32.05
C PRO A 90 4.30 2.42 -32.61
N ALA A 91 3.71 1.23 -32.46
CA ALA A 91 2.35 0.96 -32.93
C ALA A 91 1.30 1.78 -32.18
N PHE A 92 1.50 1.99 -30.87
CA PHE A 92 0.68 2.89 -30.05
C PHE A 92 0.68 4.32 -30.57
N THR A 93 1.86 4.87 -30.85
CA THR A 93 2.00 6.25 -31.36
C THR A 93 1.36 6.39 -32.74
N ALA A 94 1.52 5.39 -33.61
CA ALA A 94 0.92 5.39 -34.94
C ALA A 94 -0.62 5.40 -34.88
N ALA A 95 -1.21 4.51 -34.06
CA ALA A 95 -2.66 4.42 -33.90
C ALA A 95 -3.27 5.71 -33.28
N ILE A 96 -2.55 6.38 -32.37
CA ILE A 96 -2.98 7.65 -31.80
C ILE A 96 -2.96 8.76 -32.85
N LYS A 97 -1.90 8.85 -33.66
CA LYS A 97 -1.79 9.86 -34.72
C LYS A 97 -2.93 9.77 -35.73
N GLU A 98 -3.35 8.56 -36.08
CA GLU A 98 -4.47 8.31 -36.99
C GLU A 98 -5.80 8.74 -36.37
N THR A 99 -6.04 8.36 -35.11
CA THR A 99 -7.34 8.57 -34.46
C THR A 99 -7.57 9.99 -33.94
N ILE A 100 -6.53 10.69 -33.46
CA ILE A 100 -6.63 12.09 -33.02
C ILE A 100 -6.98 13.02 -34.20
N GLY A 101 -6.57 12.67 -35.42
CA GLY A 101 -6.89 13.47 -36.61
C GLY A 101 -8.39 13.66 -36.88
N HIS A 102 -9.25 12.84 -36.26
CA HIS A 102 -10.69 12.87 -36.42
C HIS A 102 -11.45 13.56 -35.27
N LEU A 103 -10.77 13.99 -34.19
CA LEU A 103 -11.41 14.61 -33.04
C LEU A 103 -11.27 16.14 -33.08
N SER A 104 -12.34 16.88 -32.82
CA SER A 104 -12.26 18.32 -32.60
C SER A 104 -11.74 18.61 -31.18
N VAL A 105 -10.81 19.56 -31.08
CA VAL A 105 -10.23 20.02 -29.80
C VAL A 105 -11.27 20.85 -29.06
N THR A 106 -12.15 20.18 -28.33
CA THR A 106 -13.20 20.79 -27.51
C THR A 106 -13.21 20.09 -26.16
N SER A 107 -13.44 20.85 -25.07
CA SER A 107 -13.46 20.30 -23.71
C SER A 107 -14.46 19.14 -23.55
N GLU A 108 -15.59 19.20 -24.27
CA GLU A 108 -16.63 18.17 -24.30
C GLU A 108 -16.13 16.81 -24.84
N ASN A 109 -15.10 16.81 -25.69
CA ASN A 109 -14.53 15.59 -26.27
C ASN A 109 -13.43 14.95 -25.42
N PHE A 110 -13.07 15.54 -24.28
CA PHE A 110 -11.99 15.03 -23.44
C PHE A 110 -12.27 13.60 -22.95
N GLU A 111 -13.50 13.30 -22.52
CA GLU A 111 -13.86 11.93 -22.13
C GLU A 111 -13.75 10.93 -23.28
N CYS A 112 -14.12 11.36 -24.50
CA CYS A 112 -14.02 10.54 -25.70
C CYS A 112 -12.55 10.23 -26.00
N PHE A 113 -11.67 11.24 -25.88
CA PHE A 113 -10.23 11.08 -25.99
C PHE A 113 -9.69 10.09 -24.95
N ILE A 114 -10.10 10.16 -23.69
CA ILE A 114 -9.67 9.20 -22.65
C ILE A 114 -10.08 7.78 -22.99
N LYS A 115 -11.34 7.58 -23.42
CA LYS A 115 -11.87 6.27 -23.80
C LYS A 115 -11.11 5.69 -25.00
N LEU A 116 -10.81 6.51 -26.00
CA LEU A 116 -10.03 6.14 -27.17
C LEU A 116 -8.59 5.79 -26.81
N LEU A 117 -7.92 6.63 -26.00
CA LEU A 117 -6.56 6.40 -25.54
C LEU A 117 -6.44 5.07 -24.80
N LYS A 118 -7.40 4.78 -23.91
CA LYS A 118 -7.48 3.49 -23.20
C LYS A 118 -7.71 2.32 -24.17
N LYS A 119 -8.54 2.49 -25.22
CA LYS A 119 -8.78 1.46 -26.23
C LYS A 119 -7.50 1.13 -27.01
N ILE A 120 -6.75 2.15 -27.44
CA ILE A 120 -5.49 1.97 -28.15
C ILE A 120 -4.43 1.34 -27.24
N ALA A 121 -4.33 1.82 -25.99
CA ALA A 121 -3.45 1.22 -24.99
C ALA A 121 -3.74 -0.27 -24.81
N LYS A 122 -5.02 -0.67 -24.70
CA LYS A 122 -5.43 -2.08 -24.54
C LYS A 122 -4.98 -2.97 -25.72
N LYS A 123 -4.90 -2.41 -26.92
CA LYS A 123 -4.47 -3.14 -28.13
C LYS A 123 -2.96 -3.33 -28.19
N ASN A 124 -2.19 -2.30 -27.79
CA ASN A 124 -0.75 -2.24 -28.02
C ASN A 124 0.10 -2.52 -26.77
N ILE A 125 -0.52 -2.55 -25.59
CA ILE A 125 0.17 -2.77 -24.31
C ILE A 125 -0.45 -4.00 -23.63
N PRO A 126 0.33 -5.07 -23.44
CA PRO A 126 -0.17 -6.26 -22.77
C PRO A 126 -0.53 -5.94 -21.31
N ARG A 127 -1.61 -6.54 -20.84
CA ARG A 127 -2.08 -6.45 -19.45
C ARG A 127 -1.98 -7.82 -18.81
N GLY A 128 -1.54 -7.85 -17.56
CA GLY A 128 -1.38 -9.08 -16.81
C GLY A 128 -1.61 -8.88 -15.33
N TYR A 129 -1.81 -10.01 -14.65
CA TYR A 129 -1.77 -10.06 -13.20
C TYR A 129 -0.33 -10.26 -12.74
N ARG A 130 0.00 -9.76 -11.55
CA ARG A 130 1.20 -10.23 -10.87
C ARG A 130 0.92 -11.67 -10.46
N SER A 131 1.82 -12.59 -10.82
CA SER A 131 1.72 -13.96 -10.30
C SER A 131 1.75 -13.93 -8.77
N SER A 132 0.97 -14.80 -8.14
CA SER A 132 1.11 -15.10 -6.71
C SER A 132 2.53 -15.60 -6.50
N PHE A 133 3.32 -14.79 -5.81
CA PHE A 133 4.70 -15.13 -5.48
C PHE A 133 4.74 -15.54 -4.01
N THR A 134 5.07 -16.81 -3.78
CA THR A 134 5.32 -17.33 -2.44
C THR A 134 6.83 -17.41 -2.25
N LEU A 135 7.35 -16.74 -1.22
CA LEU A 135 8.78 -16.71 -0.94
C LEU A 135 9.27 -18.08 -0.46
N GLY A 136 10.36 -18.57 -1.05
CA GLY A 136 10.93 -19.88 -0.77
C GLY A 136 10.29 -21.02 -1.56
N TRP A 137 9.35 -20.75 -2.46
CA TRP A 137 8.72 -21.77 -3.27
C TRP A 137 9.70 -22.33 -4.32
N SER A 138 10.04 -23.60 -4.15
CA SER A 138 10.88 -24.38 -5.06
C SER A 138 10.05 -25.49 -5.73
N PRO A 139 10.52 -26.04 -6.87
CA PRO A 139 9.88 -27.23 -7.47
C PRO A 139 9.79 -28.40 -6.49
N GLU A 140 10.78 -28.57 -5.60
CA GLU A 140 10.79 -29.57 -4.53
C GLU A 140 9.66 -29.34 -3.51
N SER A 141 9.46 -28.08 -3.09
CA SER A 141 8.37 -27.73 -2.17
C SER A 141 6.98 -27.97 -2.79
N GLU A 142 6.82 -27.74 -4.10
CA GLU A 142 5.57 -28.07 -4.81
C GLU A 142 5.34 -29.59 -4.81
N THR A 143 6.38 -30.39 -5.08
CA THR A 143 6.24 -31.86 -5.07
C THR A 143 5.88 -32.40 -3.70
N LEU A 144 6.53 -31.91 -2.63
CA LEU A 144 6.25 -32.33 -1.26
C LEU A 144 4.84 -31.92 -0.82
N LEU A 145 4.36 -30.75 -1.24
CA LEU A 145 2.99 -30.33 -0.96
C LEU A 145 1.97 -31.26 -1.64
N ARG A 146 2.20 -31.65 -2.91
CA ARG A 146 1.31 -32.58 -3.63
C ARG A 146 1.31 -33.97 -3.00
N GLU A 147 2.46 -34.42 -2.51
CA GLU A 147 2.59 -35.69 -1.81
C GLU A 147 1.86 -35.65 -0.46
N TYR A 148 1.99 -34.55 0.29
CA TYR A 148 1.23 -34.35 1.52
C TYR A 148 -0.29 -34.27 1.28
N GLU A 149 -0.74 -33.55 0.25
CA GLU A 149 -2.16 -33.47 -0.12
C GLU A 149 -2.77 -34.84 -0.45
N THR A 150 -1.96 -35.79 -0.92
CA THR A 150 -2.43 -37.15 -1.27
C THR A 150 -2.30 -38.15 -0.13
N LEU A 151 -1.20 -38.12 0.65
CA LEU A 151 -0.92 -39.10 1.71
C LEU A 151 -1.35 -38.66 3.10
N GLY A 152 -1.40 -37.34 3.37
CA GLY A 152 -1.67 -36.77 4.69
C GLY A 152 -0.59 -37.05 5.74
N ASP A 153 0.62 -37.44 5.30
CA ASP A 153 1.71 -37.85 6.18
C ASP A 153 2.38 -36.66 6.89
N PRO A 154 2.45 -36.64 8.24
CA PRO A 154 3.12 -35.58 8.99
C PRO A 154 4.63 -35.44 8.68
N ASP A 155 5.32 -36.51 8.29
CA ASP A 155 6.75 -36.47 8.00
C ASP A 155 7.01 -35.71 6.69
N VAL A 156 6.16 -35.91 5.69
CA VAL A 156 6.20 -35.16 4.41
C VAL A 156 5.88 -33.68 4.64
N ALA A 157 4.93 -33.37 5.53
CA ALA A 157 4.64 -31.98 5.92
C ALA A 157 5.85 -31.31 6.58
N THR A 158 6.58 -32.04 7.42
CA THR A 158 7.79 -31.53 8.08
C THR A 158 8.89 -31.28 7.06
N ALA A 159 9.13 -32.22 6.16
CA ALA A 159 10.09 -32.06 5.06
C ALA A 159 9.74 -30.87 4.14
N PHE A 160 8.45 -30.65 3.86
CA PHE A 160 7.98 -29.49 3.11
C PHE A 160 8.34 -28.16 3.81
N LEU A 161 8.10 -28.07 5.12
CA LEU A 161 8.44 -26.88 5.89
C LEU A 161 9.95 -26.63 5.93
N GLU A 162 10.75 -27.68 6.10
CA GLU A 162 12.22 -27.60 6.08
C GLU A 162 12.76 -27.16 4.71
N SER A 163 12.17 -27.63 3.61
CA SER A 163 12.51 -27.18 2.25
C SER A 163 12.21 -25.68 2.07
N LEU A 164 11.05 -25.20 2.53
CA LEU A 164 10.74 -23.76 2.47
C LEU A 164 11.69 -22.91 3.33
N ASP A 165 12.00 -23.37 4.54
CA ASP A 165 12.86 -22.63 5.45
C ASP A 165 14.33 -22.61 5.00
N SER A 166 14.82 -23.72 4.45
CA SER A 166 16.16 -23.76 3.85
C SER A 166 16.27 -22.83 2.64
N ALA A 167 15.26 -22.80 1.75
CA ALA A 167 15.23 -21.88 0.62
C ALA A 167 15.17 -20.40 1.06
N ARG A 168 14.38 -20.08 2.08
CA ARG A 168 14.32 -18.72 2.66
C ARG A 168 15.65 -18.32 3.30
N ARG A 169 16.30 -19.23 4.03
CA ARG A 169 17.62 -19.01 4.64
C ARG A 169 18.67 -18.76 3.58
N LEU A 170 18.70 -19.57 2.52
CA LEU A 170 19.64 -19.39 1.41
C LEU A 170 19.45 -18.01 0.76
N TRP A 171 18.20 -17.66 0.41
CA TRP A 171 17.88 -16.36 -0.15
C TRP A 171 18.30 -15.20 0.77
N TRP A 172 18.07 -15.35 2.08
CA TRP A 172 18.49 -14.35 3.07
C TRP A 172 20.01 -14.19 3.10
N THR A 173 20.75 -15.30 3.13
CA THR A 173 22.22 -15.29 3.10
C THR A 173 22.74 -14.62 1.83
N GLU A 174 22.26 -15.02 0.66
CA GLU A 174 22.63 -14.39 -0.61
C GLU A 174 22.27 -12.90 -0.65
N ALA A 175 21.09 -12.53 -0.14
CA ALA A 175 20.67 -11.14 -0.09
C ALA A 175 21.58 -10.30 0.81
N MET A 176 22.04 -10.85 1.95
CA MET A 176 22.95 -10.20 2.88
C MET A 176 24.39 -10.13 2.35
N GLU A 177 24.89 -11.19 1.71
CA GLU A 177 26.21 -11.21 1.07
C GLU A 177 26.32 -10.20 -0.07
N ASN A 178 25.26 -10.08 -0.88
CA ASN A 178 25.18 -9.09 -1.96
C ASN A 178 24.81 -7.68 -1.47
N MET A 179 24.54 -7.50 -0.16
CA MET A 179 24.12 -6.22 0.38
C MET A 179 25.34 -5.31 0.61
N ASP A 180 25.58 -4.44 -0.36
CA ASP A 180 26.64 -3.44 -0.23
C ASP A 180 26.10 -2.14 0.42
N PHE A 181 26.55 -1.88 1.65
CA PHE A 181 26.24 -0.64 2.38
C PHE A 181 27.02 0.57 1.87
N THR A 182 28.12 0.36 1.12
CA THR A 182 28.99 1.45 0.63
C THR A 182 28.43 2.10 -0.63
N HIS A 183 27.87 1.33 -1.56
CA HIS A 183 27.28 1.86 -2.80
C HIS A 183 25.74 1.75 -2.87
N SER A 184 25.09 0.89 -2.06
CA SER A 184 23.63 0.66 -2.12
C SER A 184 22.92 0.82 -0.78
N SER A 185 23.27 1.86 -0.03
CA SER A 185 22.68 2.20 1.28
C SER A 185 21.15 2.26 1.27
N GLN A 186 20.51 2.65 0.15
CA GLN A 186 19.05 2.68 0.03
C GLN A 186 18.40 1.29 0.15
N LYS A 187 19.02 0.24 -0.42
CA LYS A 187 18.47 -1.13 -0.35
C LYS A 187 18.54 -1.67 1.07
N ALA A 188 19.70 -1.48 1.71
CA ALA A 188 19.91 -1.85 3.11
C ALA A 188 18.99 -1.07 4.06
N TRP A 189 18.83 0.24 3.83
CA TRP A 189 17.92 1.07 4.60
C TRP A 189 16.47 0.61 4.47
N ASN A 190 16.02 0.33 3.24
CA ASN A 190 14.68 -0.21 3.02
C ASN A 190 14.48 -1.58 3.71
N LEU A 191 15.51 -2.43 3.75
CA LEU A 191 15.45 -3.71 4.47
C LEU A 191 15.28 -3.48 5.99
N LEU A 192 16.06 -2.57 6.58
CA LEU A 192 15.94 -2.21 8.00
C LEU A 192 14.54 -1.69 8.33
N GLN A 193 13.93 -0.91 7.43
CA GLN A 193 12.54 -0.46 7.58
C GLN A 193 11.56 -1.64 7.61
N CYS A 194 11.73 -2.64 6.73
CA CYS A 194 10.88 -3.83 6.69
C CYS A 194 11.05 -4.73 7.93
N LEU A 195 12.25 -4.77 8.53
CA LEU A 195 12.53 -5.53 9.75
C LEU A 195 12.03 -4.86 11.03
N GLY A 196 11.44 -3.66 10.95
CA GLY A 196 10.96 -2.90 12.10
C GLY A 196 11.99 -1.98 12.74
N GLY A 197 13.17 -1.80 12.12
CA GLY A 197 14.26 -0.95 12.62
C GLY A 197 13.95 0.54 12.63
N ALA A 198 12.99 1.00 11.81
CA ALA A 198 12.33 2.27 12.06
C ALA A 198 10.85 2.15 11.76
N ALA A 199 10.07 1.85 12.81
CA ALA A 199 8.72 2.39 12.86
C ALA A 199 8.87 3.90 12.57
N PRO A 200 8.27 4.43 11.50
CA PRO A 200 8.28 5.87 11.33
C PRO A 200 7.68 6.42 12.61
N ALA A 201 8.43 7.27 13.33
CA ALA A 201 7.84 8.07 14.37
C ALA A 201 6.58 8.64 13.74
N GLN A 202 5.41 8.36 14.33
CA GLN A 202 4.16 8.98 13.91
C GLN A 202 4.32 10.47 14.21
N HIS A 203 5.02 11.18 13.34
CA HIS A 203 4.94 12.61 13.25
C HIS A 203 3.52 12.85 12.77
N GLN A 204 2.63 13.00 13.75
CA GLN A 204 1.40 13.73 13.54
C GLN A 204 1.85 15.09 13.05
N THR A 205 1.83 15.30 11.74
CA THR A 205 1.90 16.65 11.20
C THR A 205 0.65 17.32 11.75
N PRO A 206 0.78 18.34 12.62
CA PRO A 206 -0.41 19.04 13.06
C PRO A 206 -1.08 19.56 11.80
N SER A 207 -2.34 19.17 11.58
CA SER A 207 -3.14 19.60 10.43
C SER A 207 -3.49 21.07 10.63
N VAL A 208 -2.51 21.95 10.47
CA VAL A 208 -2.68 23.37 10.62
C VAL A 208 -3.14 23.92 9.27
N ILE A 209 -4.45 24.08 9.13
CA ILE A 209 -5.05 24.75 7.98
C ILE A 209 -4.80 26.26 8.13
N ALA A 210 -4.61 27.00 7.04
CA ALA A 210 -4.42 28.45 7.05
C ALA A 210 -5.49 29.19 7.89
N ASN A 211 -6.74 28.72 7.85
CA ASN A 211 -7.82 29.25 8.68
C ASN A 211 -7.63 29.02 10.18
N SER A 212 -6.95 27.95 10.59
CA SER A 212 -6.62 27.69 12.00
C SER A 212 -5.60 28.70 12.50
N ILE A 213 -4.61 29.07 11.68
CA ILE A 213 -3.63 30.13 12.00
C ILE A 213 -4.34 31.49 12.05
N ALA A 214 -5.16 31.81 11.04
CA ALA A 214 -5.92 33.05 11.00
C ALA A 214 -6.87 33.20 12.19
N GLY A 215 -7.54 32.10 12.60
CA GLY A 215 -8.40 32.06 13.77
C GLY A 215 -7.64 32.31 15.08
N GLN A 216 -6.46 31.70 15.24
CA GLN A 216 -5.59 31.92 16.39
C GLN A 216 -5.06 33.36 16.46
N VAL A 217 -4.69 33.94 15.32
CA VAL A 217 -4.27 35.34 15.23
C VAL A 217 -5.43 36.26 15.59
N LEU A 218 -6.64 35.99 15.09
CA LEU A 218 -7.83 36.77 15.41
C LEU A 218 -8.17 36.68 16.90
N SER A 219 -8.13 35.50 17.51
CA SER A 219 -8.41 35.31 18.94
C SER A 219 -7.38 36.00 19.84
N ASN A 220 -6.11 36.00 19.44
CA ASN A 220 -5.03 36.61 20.21
C ASN A 220 -4.96 38.13 20.00
N SER A 221 -5.34 38.59 18.81
CA SER A 221 -5.48 40.01 18.54
C SER A 221 -6.70 40.52 19.32
N LYS A 222 -6.52 41.48 20.23
CA LYS A 222 -7.65 42.14 20.92
C LYS A 222 -8.44 43.07 19.97
N THR A 223 -8.63 42.65 18.71
CA THR A 223 -9.23 43.46 17.66
C THR A 223 -10.75 43.33 17.74
N ILE A 224 -11.40 44.38 18.24
CA ILE A 224 -12.84 44.50 18.18
C ILE A 224 -13.18 44.94 16.75
N ALA A 225 -13.43 43.98 15.87
CA ALA A 225 -13.85 44.28 14.50
C ALA A 225 -15.24 44.93 14.52
N SER A 226 -15.27 46.25 14.38
CA SER A 226 -16.51 47.02 14.33
C SER A 226 -17.35 46.66 13.09
N HIS A 227 -18.66 46.92 13.16
CA HIS A 227 -19.58 46.65 12.05
C HIS A 227 -19.27 47.49 10.80
N SER A 228 -18.68 48.70 10.96
CA SER A 228 -18.24 49.52 9.83
C SER A 228 -16.98 48.95 9.17
N THR A 229 -16.00 48.54 9.98
CA THR A 229 -14.73 47.98 9.50
C THR A 229 -14.95 46.68 8.72
N LYS A 230 -15.87 45.81 9.19
CA LYS A 230 -16.27 44.60 8.44
C LYS A 230 -16.92 44.93 7.09
N ARG A 231 -17.74 45.99 7.05
CA ARG A 231 -18.37 46.47 5.81
C ARG A 231 -17.31 47.00 4.86
N GLU A 232 -16.42 47.86 5.32
CA GLU A 232 -15.32 48.42 4.53
C GLU A 232 -14.43 47.35 3.92
N VAL A 233 -14.00 46.36 4.71
CA VAL A 233 -13.18 45.23 4.22
C VAL A 233 -13.95 44.40 3.19
N LYS A 234 -15.25 44.14 3.41
CA LYS A 234 -16.08 43.38 2.47
C LYS A 234 -16.29 44.13 1.15
N THR A 235 -16.49 45.45 1.22
CA THR A 235 -16.58 46.32 0.06
C THR A 235 -15.25 46.37 -0.69
N ALA A 236 -14.12 46.52 0.01
CA ALA A 236 -12.78 46.51 -0.59
C ALA A 236 -12.47 45.17 -1.27
N LEU A 237 -12.80 44.04 -0.62
CA LEU A 237 -12.65 42.70 -1.21
C LEU A 237 -13.50 42.56 -2.47
N TRP A 238 -14.77 43.00 -2.43
CA TRP A 238 -15.65 42.96 -3.59
C TRP A 238 -15.11 43.82 -4.73
N VAL A 239 -14.65 45.04 -4.43
CA VAL A 239 -14.00 45.92 -5.39
C VAL A 239 -12.78 45.25 -6.01
N SER A 240 -11.89 44.66 -5.21
CA SER A 240 -10.71 43.93 -5.72
C SER A 240 -11.11 42.74 -6.60
N LEU A 241 -12.10 41.95 -6.20
CA LEU A 241 -12.61 40.83 -7.01
C LEU A 241 -13.21 41.29 -8.34
N THR A 242 -13.90 42.45 -8.36
CA THR A 242 -14.46 43.03 -9.59
C THR A 242 -13.43 43.75 -10.47
N GLN A 243 -12.34 44.24 -9.88
CA GLN A 243 -11.24 44.90 -10.60
C GLN A 243 -10.17 43.91 -11.08
N CYS A 244 -10.15 42.69 -10.54
CA CYS A 244 -9.31 41.63 -11.07
C CYS A 244 -9.63 41.41 -12.56
N ALA A 245 -8.57 41.35 -13.38
CA ALA A 245 -8.72 41.02 -14.78
C ALA A 245 -9.47 39.68 -14.93
N PRO A 246 -10.43 39.55 -15.86
CA PRO A 246 -11.21 38.32 -16.05
C PRO A 246 -10.32 37.12 -16.44
N PHE A 247 -9.11 37.40 -16.93
CA PHE A 247 -8.10 36.40 -17.27
C PHE A 247 -6.77 36.81 -16.62
N SER A 248 -6.20 35.91 -15.83
CA SER A 248 -4.85 36.01 -15.31
C SER A 248 -3.87 35.32 -16.26
N SER A 249 -2.56 35.55 -16.08
CA SER A 249 -1.52 34.77 -16.77
C SER A 249 -1.62 33.26 -16.51
N LEU A 250 -2.28 32.84 -15.41
CA LEU A 250 -2.53 31.43 -15.10
C LEU A 250 -3.70 30.81 -15.89
N SER A 251 -4.49 31.64 -16.57
CA SER A 251 -5.60 31.19 -17.44
C SER A 251 -5.24 31.22 -18.92
N GLU A 252 -4.00 31.58 -19.26
CA GLU A 252 -3.48 31.45 -20.62
C GLU A 252 -3.28 29.97 -20.97
N PRO A 253 -3.48 29.58 -22.25
CA PRO A 253 -3.23 28.22 -22.70
C PRO A 253 -1.73 27.89 -22.56
N PHE A 254 -1.44 26.67 -22.09
CA PHE A 254 -0.05 26.21 -21.96
C PHE A 254 0.66 26.22 -23.31
N SER A 255 1.87 26.75 -23.32
CA SER A 255 2.73 26.70 -24.49
C SER A 255 3.25 25.28 -24.73
N ARG A 256 3.54 24.98 -25.99
CA ARG A 256 4.17 23.71 -26.39
C ARG A 256 5.50 23.45 -25.66
N ALA A 257 6.25 24.50 -25.36
CA ALA A 257 7.52 24.40 -24.63
C ALA A 257 7.29 24.00 -23.17
N GLU A 258 6.30 24.57 -22.51
CA GLU A 258 5.90 24.19 -21.14
C GLU A 258 5.42 22.75 -21.08
N ILE A 259 4.57 22.32 -22.02
CA ILE A 259 4.08 20.93 -22.10
C ILE A 259 5.25 19.96 -22.27
N ASN A 260 6.18 20.24 -23.19
CA ASN A 260 7.34 19.38 -23.40
C ASN A 260 8.28 19.33 -22.17
N THR A 261 8.44 20.45 -21.47
CA THR A 261 9.22 20.54 -20.23
C THR A 261 8.55 19.77 -19.09
N ALA A 262 7.23 19.87 -18.96
CA ALA A 262 6.47 19.09 -17.99
C ALA A 262 6.55 17.58 -18.27
N LEU A 263 6.44 17.17 -19.54
CA LEU A 263 6.54 15.76 -19.94
C LEU A 263 7.94 15.18 -19.73
N SER A 264 9.00 15.97 -19.93
CA SER A 264 10.38 15.53 -19.68
C SER A 264 10.67 15.40 -18.17
N ALA A 265 10.15 16.33 -17.36
CA ALA A 265 10.27 16.29 -15.90
C ALA A 265 9.46 15.15 -15.26
N THR A 266 8.35 14.76 -15.88
CA THR A 266 7.48 13.70 -15.35
C THR A 266 8.19 12.36 -15.35
N ARG A 267 8.27 11.69 -14.19
CA ARG A 267 8.91 10.36 -14.09
C ARG A 267 7.98 9.26 -14.63
N GLY A 268 8.54 8.30 -15.37
CA GLY A 268 7.81 7.12 -15.83
C GLY A 268 7.56 6.10 -14.71
N GLY A 269 6.64 5.17 -14.94
CA GLY A 269 6.33 4.09 -13.99
C GLY A 269 5.66 4.56 -12.69
N LYS A 270 5.06 5.76 -12.71
CA LYS A 270 4.27 6.30 -11.59
C LYS A 270 2.80 5.87 -11.71
N ALA A 271 2.06 6.04 -10.62
CA ALA A 271 0.64 5.74 -10.57
C ALA A 271 -0.14 6.56 -11.62
N ALA A 272 -1.25 6.00 -12.08
CA ALA A 272 -2.14 6.70 -12.98
C ALA A 272 -2.84 7.87 -12.27
N GLY A 273 -3.22 8.89 -13.03
CA GLY A 273 -4.07 9.98 -12.54
C GLY A 273 -5.47 9.49 -12.19
N VAL A 274 -6.33 10.41 -11.72
CA VAL A 274 -7.76 10.14 -11.43
C VAL A 274 -8.50 9.63 -12.67
N ASP A 275 -8.07 10.09 -13.84
CA ASP A 275 -8.52 9.66 -15.16
C ASP A 275 -8.06 8.24 -15.55
N GLY A 276 -7.18 7.62 -14.77
CA GLY A 276 -6.59 6.31 -15.05
C GLY A 276 -5.57 6.32 -16.20
N ILE A 277 -5.01 7.49 -16.54
CA ILE A 277 -3.94 7.61 -17.54
C ILE A 277 -2.58 7.50 -16.85
N LEU A 278 -1.70 6.67 -17.42
CA LEU A 278 -0.32 6.57 -16.98
C LEU A 278 0.53 7.68 -17.59
N PRO A 279 1.53 8.23 -16.87
CA PRO A 279 2.47 9.19 -17.44
C PRO A 279 3.17 8.69 -18.70
N ASP A 280 3.41 7.39 -18.79
CA ASP A 280 4.03 6.76 -19.96
C ASP A 280 3.15 6.84 -21.21
N PHE A 281 1.82 6.94 -21.07
CA PHE A 281 0.93 7.16 -22.22
C PHE A 281 1.12 8.58 -22.76
N LEU A 282 1.20 9.57 -21.86
CA LEU A 282 1.38 10.99 -22.22
C LEU A 282 2.72 11.24 -22.92
N LYS A 283 3.78 10.56 -22.47
CA LYS A 283 5.09 10.61 -23.13
C LYS A 283 5.05 10.12 -24.57
N ASN A 284 4.24 9.09 -24.85
CA ASN A 284 4.15 8.41 -26.15
C ASN A 284 2.95 8.83 -27.01
N LEU A 285 2.31 9.99 -26.75
CA LEU A 285 1.22 10.52 -27.59
C LEU A 285 1.67 10.95 -29.01
N GLY A 286 2.96 11.17 -29.21
CA GLY A 286 3.50 11.82 -30.41
C GLY A 286 3.22 13.33 -30.44
N GLN A 287 3.71 14.02 -31.48
CA GLN A 287 3.61 15.48 -31.59
C GLN A 287 2.16 15.96 -31.65
N ARG A 288 1.34 15.37 -32.53
CA ARG A 288 -0.08 15.75 -32.69
C ARG A 288 -0.95 15.55 -31.46
N GLY A 289 -0.62 14.59 -30.60
CA GLY A 289 -1.38 14.36 -29.37
C GLY A 289 -1.01 15.29 -28.22
N ARG A 290 0.02 16.14 -28.41
CA ARG A 290 0.45 17.16 -27.45
C ARG A 290 -0.04 18.56 -27.85
N ASP A 291 -0.65 18.69 -29.03
CA ASP A 291 -1.21 19.93 -29.59
C ASP A 291 -2.69 20.00 -29.21
#